data_AF-A0A1F9DD69-F1
#
_entry.id   AF-A0A1F9DD69-F1
#
_cell.length_a   1.000
_cell.length_b   1.000
_cell.length_c   1.000
_cell.angle_alpha   90.00
_cell.angle_beta   90.00
_cell.angle_gamma   90.00
#
_symmetry.space_group_name_H-M   'P 1'
#
loop_
_entity.id
_entity.type
_entity.pdbx_description
1 polymer ?
#
loop_
_entity_poly.entity_id
_entity_poly.type
_entity_poly.pdbx_seq_one_letter_code
_entity_poly.pdbx_strand_id
1 'polypeptide(L)'
;MVFENPSKNLYSFGKILISIHCPLNDSTRHLIGEKEFKKMENVILSPHIGFYSVESISELKRRTAKNASEVLMGKRPGSVVNPEVMAKARTRALI
;
A
#
# COMPACT_ATOMS: atom_id res chain seq x y z
N MET A 1 -3.15 1.49 13.03
CA MET A 1 -2.93 2.22 14.29
C MET A 1 -3.11 3.69 13.99
N VAL A 2 -4.22 4.29 14.44
CA VAL A 2 -4.39 5.74 14.38
C VAL A 2 -3.87 6.27 15.71
N PHE A 3 -2.76 7.00 15.66
CA PHE A 3 -2.28 7.77 16.80
C PHE A 3 -2.69 9.22 16.56
N GLU A 4 -3.69 9.70 17.31
CA GLU A 4 -3.96 11.13 17.44
C GLU A 4 -3.13 11.67 18.61
N ASN A 5 -2.14 12.53 18.33
CA ASN A 5 -1.75 13.58 19.27
C ASN A 5 -1.04 14.75 18.54
N PRO A 6 -1.53 15.99 18.67
CA PRO A 6 -0.97 17.17 18.02
C PRO A 6 0.03 17.87 18.95
N SER A 7 1.32 17.59 18.81
CA SER A 7 2.41 18.51 19.17
C SER A 7 3.74 17.78 19.18
N LYS A 8 4.63 18.10 18.24
CA LYS A 8 6.05 18.38 18.45
C LYS A 8 6.80 18.40 17.12
N ASN A 9 7.58 19.46 16.96
CA ASN A 9 8.38 19.84 15.80
C ASN A 9 9.13 18.67 15.16
N LEU A 10 8.95 18.51 13.85
CA LEU A 10 9.40 17.35 13.09
C LEU A 10 10.82 17.49 12.49
N TYR A 11 11.71 18.34 13.00
CA TYR A 11 13.03 18.53 12.37
C TYR A 11 14.19 18.30 13.34
N SER A 12 14.94 17.23 13.10
CA SER A 12 16.26 16.96 13.67
C SER A 12 17.00 16.08 12.64
N PHE A 13 18.26 16.40 12.37
CA PHE A 13 19.09 15.73 11.34
C PHE A 13 19.68 14.42 11.92
N GLY A 14 19.49 13.30 11.21
CA GLY A 14 19.95 11.96 11.65
C GLY A 14 18.82 10.92 11.91
N LYS A 15 17.66 11.04 11.26
CA LYS A 15 16.46 10.21 11.53
C LYS A 15 16.29 9.06 10.54
N ILE A 16 16.04 7.85 11.06
CA ILE A 16 15.64 6.66 10.30
C ILE A 16 14.11 6.70 10.12
N LEU A 17 13.63 6.59 8.87
CA LEU A 17 12.20 6.46 8.56
C LEU A 17 11.83 4.97 8.56
N ILE A 18 10.89 4.58 9.42
CA ILE A 18 10.37 3.20 9.44
C ILE A 18 8.92 3.24 8.94
N SER A 19 8.66 2.64 7.78
CA SER A 19 7.31 2.34 7.30
C SER A 19 7.07 0.84 7.40
N ILE A 20 6.07 0.44 8.17
CA ILE A 20 5.73 -0.97 8.36
C ILE A 20 4.53 -1.31 7.49
N HIS A 21 4.74 -2.23 6.55
CA HIS A 21 3.68 -2.82 5.74
C HIS A 21 3.58 -4.31 6.08
N CYS A 22 2.85 -4.62 7.16
CA CYS A 22 2.60 -5.99 7.61
C CYS A 22 1.09 -6.20 7.71
N PRO A 23 0.53 -7.29 7.13
CA PRO A 23 -0.88 -7.63 7.28
C PRO A 23 -1.22 -7.72 8.77
N LEU A 24 -2.34 -7.17 9.23
CA LEU A 24 -2.76 -7.31 10.63
C LEU A 24 -3.57 -8.60 10.77
N ASN A 25 -2.92 -9.69 11.18
CA ASN A 25 -3.52 -11.00 11.48
C ASN A 25 -2.98 -11.52 12.83
N ASP A 26 -3.45 -12.67 13.28
CA ASP A 26 -3.07 -13.21 14.60
C ASP A 26 -1.57 -13.49 14.74
N SER A 27 -0.88 -13.86 13.65
CA SER A 27 0.56 -14.11 13.66
C SER A 27 1.42 -12.85 13.67
N THR A 28 0.85 -11.70 13.29
CA THR A 28 1.57 -10.42 13.14
C THR A 28 1.18 -9.38 14.17
N ARG A 29 0.06 -9.58 14.86
CA ARG A 29 -0.41 -8.74 15.95
C ARG A 29 0.61 -8.78 17.10
N HIS A 30 0.98 -7.61 17.60
CA HIS A 30 1.96 -7.43 18.69
C HIS A 30 3.43 -7.77 18.34
N LEU A 31 3.80 -7.96 17.07
CA LEU A 31 5.21 -8.12 16.69
C LEU A 31 6.05 -6.88 17.02
N ILE A 32 5.50 -5.70 16.75
CA ILE A 32 6.16 -4.41 17.00
C ILE A 32 5.08 -3.42 17.45
N GLY A 33 5.26 -2.79 18.60
CA GLY A 33 4.33 -1.83 19.17
C GLY A 33 5.05 -0.68 19.89
N GLU A 34 4.28 0.00 20.75
CA GLU A 34 4.75 1.20 21.45
C GLU A 34 6.03 0.95 22.28
N LYS A 35 6.14 -0.23 22.91
CA LYS A 35 7.30 -0.60 23.74
C LYS A 35 8.58 -0.67 22.92
N GLU A 36 8.51 -1.19 21.70
CA GLU A 36 9.65 -1.34 20.79
C GLU A 36 10.07 0.02 20.25
N PHE A 37 9.11 0.84 19.81
CA PHE A 37 9.40 2.18 19.29
C PHE A 37 9.92 3.15 20.35
N LYS A 38 9.48 3.03 21.61
CA LYS A 38 10.01 3.83 22.73
C LYS A 38 11.50 3.63 22.99
N LYS A 39 12.08 2.50 22.54
CA LYS A 39 13.52 2.23 22.65
C LYS A 39 14.34 2.84 21.52
N MET A 40 13.70 3.43 20.51
CA MET A 40 14.37 3.97 19.33
C MET A 40 14.37 5.50 19.39
N GLU A 41 15.53 6.12 19.61
CA GLU A 41 15.63 7.57 19.82
C GLU A 41 15.51 8.40 18.53
N ASN A 42 15.69 7.78 17.35
CA ASN A 42 15.83 8.48 16.08
C ASN A 42 14.89 7.94 14.97
N VAL A 43 13.65 7.59 15.32
CA VAL A 43 12.67 7.02 14.38
C VAL A 43 11.54 8.00 14.06
N ILE A 44 11.20 8.12 12.77
CA ILE A 44 9.94 8.73 12.31
C ILE A 44 8.97 7.61 11.94
N LEU A 45 7.75 7.69 12.46
CA LEU A 45 6.64 6.81 12.12
C LEU A 45 5.72 7.50 11.12
N SER A 46 5.39 6.82 10.02
CA SER A 46 4.32 7.22 9.11
C SER A 46 3.20 6.18 9.14
N PRO A 47 1.91 6.59 9.22
CA PRO A 47 0.79 5.65 9.31
C PRO A 47 0.44 5.00 7.95
N HIS A 48 1.42 4.38 7.29
CA HIS A 48 1.27 3.73 5.97
C HIS A 48 0.66 4.67 4.90
N ILE A 49 1.06 5.93 4.93
CA ILE A 49 0.60 6.99 4.02
C ILE A 49 1.59 7.29 2.88
N GLY A 50 2.59 6.42 2.68
CA GLY A 50 3.62 6.64 1.65
C GLY A 50 3.08 6.72 0.21
N PHE A 51 1.85 6.22 -0.03
CA PHE A 51 1.18 6.29 -1.32
C PHE A 51 0.30 7.54 -1.50
N TYR A 52 0.13 8.37 -0.46
CA TYR A 52 -0.88 9.43 -0.45
C TYR A 52 -0.38 10.72 -1.10
N SER A 53 -0.74 10.92 -2.36
CA SER A 53 -0.68 12.22 -3.05
C SER A 53 -1.94 12.39 -3.91
N VAL A 54 -2.28 13.62 -4.28
CA VAL A 54 -3.46 13.89 -5.13
C VAL A 54 -3.32 13.15 -6.47
N GLU A 55 -2.13 13.19 -7.05
CA GLU A 55 -1.75 12.52 -8.29
C GLU A 55 -1.83 11.00 -8.14
N SER A 56 -1.30 10.47 -7.03
CA SER A 56 -1.27 9.03 -6.75
C SER A 56 -2.68 8.46 -6.58
N ILE A 57 -3.57 9.18 -5.89
CA ILE A 57 -4.98 8.76 -5.73
C ILE A 57 -5.72 8.81 -7.07
N SER A 58 -5.52 9.86 -7.87
CA SER A 58 -6.11 9.97 -9.21
C SER A 58 -5.64 8.83 -10.12
N GLU A 59 -4.34 8.57 -10.15
CA GLU A 59 -3.74 7.51 -10.96
C GLU A 59 -4.17 6.12 -10.50
N LEU A 60 -4.22 5.87 -9.19
CA LEU A 60 -4.68 4.60 -8.63
C LEU A 60 -6.10 4.27 -9.10
N LYS A 61 -7.03 5.24 -8.99
CA LYS A 61 -8.42 5.06 -9.44
C LYS A 61 -8.49 4.82 -10.95
N ARG A 62 -7.81 5.66 -11.72
CA ARG A 62 -7.78 5.58 -13.19
C ARG A 62 -7.24 4.23 -13.67
N ARG A 63 -6.09 3.81 -13.16
CA ARG A 63 -5.42 2.56 -13.56
C ARG A 63 -6.22 1.33 -13.14
N THR A 64 -6.83 1.35 -11.95
CA THR A 64 -7.69 0.26 -11.47
C THR A 64 -8.91 0.10 -12.39
N ALA A 65 -9.62 1.20 -12.67
CA ALA A 65 -10.78 1.17 -13.57
C ALA A 65 -10.39 0.74 -15.00
N LYS A 66 -9.27 1.23 -15.52
CA LYS A 66 -8.75 0.84 -16.83
C LYS A 66 -8.46 -0.67 -16.90
N ASN A 67 -7.72 -1.21 -15.93
CA ASN A 67 -7.39 -2.64 -15.91
C ASN A 67 -8.65 -3.51 -15.83
N ALA A 68 -9.64 -3.12 -15.03
CA ALA A 68 -10.93 -3.82 -14.97
C ALA A 68 -11.67 -3.79 -16.32
N SER A 69 -11.73 -2.61 -16.96
CA SER A 69 -12.33 -2.45 -18.29
C SER A 69 -11.62 -3.31 -19.35
N GLU A 70 -10.29 -3.34 -19.35
CA GLU A 70 -9.50 -4.19 -20.26
C GLU A 70 -9.88 -5.67 -20.12
N VAL A 71 -9.99 -6.20 -18.90
CA VAL A 71 -10.46 -7.58 -18.67
C VAL A 71 -11.86 -7.80 -19.27
N LEU A 72 -12.80 -6.90 -18.99
CA LEU A 72 -14.19 -7.03 -19.46
C LEU A 72 -14.31 -6.95 -20.98
N MET A 73 -13.42 -6.20 -21.63
CA MET A 73 -13.32 -6.10 -23.09
C MET A 73 -12.51 -7.25 -23.72
N GLY A 74 -12.09 -8.26 -22.95
CA GLY A 74 -11.23 -9.35 -23.44
C GLY A 74 -9.80 -8.91 -23.80
N LYS A 75 -9.39 -7.71 -23.38
CA LYS A 75 -8.03 -7.19 -23.56
C LYS A 75 -7.16 -7.61 -22.37
N ARG A 76 -5.86 -7.73 -22.60
CA ARG A 76 -4.89 -8.01 -21.54
C ARG A 76 -4.59 -6.73 -20.74
N PRO A 77 -4.80 -6.71 -19.42
CA PRO A 77 -4.44 -5.54 -18.60
C PRO A 77 -2.94 -5.33 -18.49
N GLY A 78 -2.53 -4.08 -18.28
CA GLY A 78 -1.10 -3.74 -18.13
C GLY A 78 -0.47 -4.22 -16.81
N SER A 79 -1.25 -4.48 -15.76
CA SER A 79 -0.76 -4.76 -14.40
C SER A 79 -1.06 -6.19 -13.91
N VAL A 80 -0.93 -7.19 -14.79
CA VAL A 80 -1.18 -8.60 -14.43
C VAL A 80 -0.06 -9.14 -13.55
N VAL A 81 -0.38 -9.53 -12.30
CA VAL A 81 0.58 -10.07 -11.31
C VAL A 81 0.76 -11.58 -11.44
N ASN A 82 -0.27 -12.28 -11.90
CA ASN A 82 -0.38 -13.73 -12.00
C ASN A 82 -0.70 -14.11 -13.45
N PRO A 83 0.28 -14.08 -14.38
CA PRO A 83 0.05 -14.24 -15.82
C PRO A 83 -0.57 -15.58 -16.21
N GLU A 84 -0.35 -16.63 -15.43
CA GLU A 84 -0.88 -17.97 -15.64
C GLU A 84 -2.41 -18.04 -15.59
N VAL A 85 -3.06 -17.07 -14.92
CA VAL A 85 -4.53 -17.00 -14.90
C VAL A 85 -5.09 -16.52 -16.24
N MET A 86 -4.30 -15.84 -17.07
CA MET A 86 -4.76 -15.34 -18.38
C MET A 86 -5.06 -16.47 -19.36
N ALA A 87 -4.39 -17.61 -19.24
CA ALA A 87 -4.67 -18.79 -20.05
C ALA A 87 -5.92 -19.56 -19.58
N LYS A 88 -6.31 -19.39 -18.30
CA LYS A 88 -7.44 -20.08 -17.66
C LYS A 88 -8.70 -19.24 -17.61
N ALA A 89 -8.54 -17.91 -17.57
CA ALA A 89 -9.64 -16.97 -17.66
C ALA A 89 -10.38 -17.25 -18.95
N ARG A 90 -11.67 -17.55 -18.85
CA ARG A 90 -12.58 -17.71 -20.00
C ARG A 90 -12.83 -16.36 -20.68
N THR A 91 -11.81 -15.56 -20.92
CA THR A 91 -11.81 -14.51 -21.94
C THR A 91 -11.74 -15.20 -23.30
N ARG A 92 -12.74 -16.04 -23.59
CA ARG A 92 -13.13 -16.27 -24.98
C ARG A 92 -13.62 -14.92 -25.46
N ALA A 93 -13.00 -14.44 -26.55
CA ALA A 93 -13.50 -13.33 -27.33
C ALA A 93 -15.03 -13.47 -27.46
N LEU A 94 -15.76 -12.65 -26.71
CA LEU A 94 -17.10 -12.28 -27.12
C LEU A 94 -16.87 -11.08 -28.02
N ILE A 95 -17.14 -11.32 -29.30
CA ILE A 95 -17.01 -10.45 -30.47
C ILE A 95 -15.59 -10.37 -31.05
#